data_AF-A0A2K9NHY3-F1
#
_entry.id   AF-A0A2K9NHY3-F1
#
_cell.length_a   1.000
_cell.length_b   1.000
_cell.length_c   1.000
_cell.angle_alpha   90.00
_cell.angle_beta   90.00
_cell.angle_gamma   90.00
#
_symmetry.space_group_name_H-M   'P 1'
#
loop_
_entity.id
_entity.type
_entity.pdbx_description
1 polymer ?
#
loop_
_entity_poly.entity_id
_entity_poly.type
_entity_poly.pdbx_seq_one_letter_code
_entity_poly.pdbx_strand_id
1 'polypeptide(L)'
;MMPIRTITAIWPLAIAVYHGPASLDDYLAHLAQWNLWFARGQRFMVLRVFMDDAALEQADGVARATKQWLVDGAGGTVRSQVDAMVNIVPPSAYARMAALSVEKVFGIPGLIAAGLPDGLDWLRSRFPEFEIWEHVETVVQDCTGTTLSKGTIM
;
A
#
# COMPACT_ATOMS: atom_id res chain seq x y z
N MET A 1 5.08 17.97 2.73
CA MET A 1 4.52 16.88 1.90
C MET A 1 3.60 16.06 2.78
N MET A 2 2.44 15.59 2.29
CA MET A 2 1.59 14.70 3.09
C MET A 2 2.31 13.36 3.25
N PRO A 3 2.46 12.83 4.47
CA PRO A 3 3.26 11.62 4.71
C PRO A 3 2.59 10.36 4.17
N ILE A 4 1.27 10.40 3.94
CA ILE A 4 0.52 9.31 3.31
C ILE A 4 -0.34 9.88 2.20
N ARG A 5 -0.13 9.42 0.96
CA ARG A 5 -0.95 9.77 -0.21
C ARG A 5 -1.66 8.53 -0.74
N THR A 6 -2.94 8.66 -1.05
CA THR A 6 -3.76 7.58 -1.61
C THR A 6 -4.11 7.83 -3.07
N ILE A 7 -4.23 6.76 -3.86
CA ILE A 7 -4.57 6.80 -5.28
C ILE A 7 -5.55 5.69 -5.58
N THR A 8 -6.65 6.03 -6.26
CA THR A 8 -7.70 5.08 -6.65
C THR A 8 -8.15 5.25 -8.11
N ALA A 9 -7.37 5.99 -8.90
CA ALA A 9 -7.65 6.26 -10.31
C ALA A 9 -7.53 5.01 -11.20
N ILE A 10 -6.79 3.99 -10.75
CA ILE A 10 -6.56 2.73 -11.45
C ILE A 10 -7.23 1.55 -10.74
N TRP A 11 -8.45 1.77 -10.23
CA TRP A 11 -9.27 0.73 -9.61
C TRP A 11 -9.43 -0.49 -10.55
N PRO A 12 -9.41 -1.75 -10.06
CA PRO A 12 -9.46 -2.19 -8.67
C PRO A 12 -8.11 -2.23 -7.92
N LEU A 13 -7.10 -1.45 -8.30
CA LEU A 13 -5.89 -1.27 -7.50
C LEU A 13 -5.94 0.05 -6.70
N ALA A 14 -6.03 -0.06 -5.38
CA ALA A 14 -5.86 1.06 -4.46
C ALA A 14 -4.39 1.15 -4.03
N ILE A 15 -3.78 2.34 -4.15
CA ILE A 15 -2.38 2.58 -3.79
C ILE A 15 -2.32 3.54 -2.61
N ALA A 16 -1.45 3.23 -1.64
CA ALA A 16 -1.02 4.17 -0.61
C ALA A 16 0.50 4.32 -0.64
N VAL A 17 0.98 5.54 -0.82
CA VAL A 17 2.40 5.89 -0.81
C VAL A 17 2.72 6.60 0.50
N TYR A 18 3.72 6.10 1.23
CA TYR A 18 4.15 6.57 2.54
C TYR A 18 5.55 7.17 2.43
N HIS A 19 5.77 8.35 3.00
CA HIS A 19 7.06 9.04 2.96
C HIS A 19 7.31 9.79 4.27
N GLY A 20 8.47 9.56 4.86
CA GLY A 20 8.85 10.09 6.16
C GLY A 20 7.92 9.63 7.28
N PRO A 21 8.15 10.13 8.51
CA PRO A 21 7.33 9.75 9.65
C PRO A 21 5.90 10.29 9.48
N ALA A 22 4.91 9.44 9.78
CA ALA A 22 3.51 9.82 9.85
C ALA A 22 3.08 10.01 11.30
N SER A 23 2.32 11.08 11.58
CA SER A 23 1.70 11.26 12.89
C SER A 23 0.53 10.30 13.10
N LEU A 24 0.01 10.23 14.33
CA LEU A 24 -1.22 9.49 14.61
C LEU A 24 -2.40 10.06 13.81
N ASP A 25 -2.50 11.38 13.66
CA ASP A 25 -3.58 12.02 12.90
C ASP A 25 -3.51 11.70 11.41
N ASP A 26 -2.30 11.67 10.83
CA ASP A 26 -2.09 11.24 9.44
C ASP A 26 -2.56 9.78 9.25
N TYR A 27 -2.24 8.92 10.23
CA TYR A 27 -2.64 7.53 10.21
C TYR A 27 -4.17 7.37 10.33
N LEU A 28 -4.81 8.12 11.23
CA LEU A 28 -6.28 8.12 11.39
C LEU A 28 -6.98 8.61 10.13
N ALA A 29 -6.46 9.65 9.49
CA ALA A 29 -6.94 10.12 8.20
C ALA A 29 -6.78 9.03 7.12
N HIS A 30 -5.68 8.27 7.15
CA HIS A 30 -5.50 7.14 6.25
C HIS A 30 -6.51 6.00 6.49
N LEU A 31 -6.84 5.67 7.73
CA LEU A 31 -7.91 4.70 8.03
C LEU A 31 -9.27 5.19 7.51
N ALA A 32 -9.55 6.49 7.58
CA ALA A 32 -10.75 7.06 6.97
C ALA A 32 -10.76 6.89 5.43
N GLN A 33 -9.61 7.00 4.76
CA GLN A 33 -9.51 6.71 3.32
C GLN A 33 -9.82 5.25 2.99
N TRP A 34 -9.35 4.30 3.80
CA TRP A 34 -9.72 2.89 3.65
C TRP A 34 -11.24 2.67 3.73
N ASN A 35 -11.92 3.36 4.66
CA ASN A 35 -13.37 3.28 4.76
C ASN A 35 -14.07 3.80 3.50
N LEU A 36 -13.52 4.81 2.83
CA LEU A 36 -14.02 5.29 1.54
C LEU A 36 -13.80 4.28 0.42
N TRP A 37 -12.71 3.51 0.45
CA TRP A 37 -12.50 2.41 -0.50
C TRP A 37 -13.53 1.31 -0.30
N PHE A 38 -13.77 0.91 0.96
CA PHE A 38 -14.79 -0.08 1.31
C PHE A 38 -16.20 0.34 0.93
N ALA A 39 -16.51 1.64 1.03
CA ALA A 39 -17.81 2.18 0.67
C ALA A 39 -18.15 1.99 -0.83
N ARG A 40 -17.17 1.68 -1.69
CA ARG A 40 -17.41 1.31 -3.09
C ARG A 40 -18.14 -0.02 -3.25
N GLY A 41 -18.10 -0.90 -2.24
CA GLY A 41 -18.78 -2.20 -2.25
C GLY A 41 -18.23 -3.17 -3.32
N GLN A 42 -17.01 -2.94 -3.79
CA GLN A 42 -16.34 -3.73 -4.82
C GLN A 42 -15.09 -4.38 -4.25
N ARG A 43 -14.70 -5.54 -4.79
CA ARG A 43 -13.43 -6.17 -4.43
C ARG A 43 -12.25 -5.42 -5.06
N PHE A 44 -11.12 -5.38 -4.37
CA PHE A 44 -9.94 -4.64 -4.80
C PHE A 44 -8.63 -5.18 -4.24
N MET A 45 -7.53 -4.81 -4.90
CA MET A 45 -6.16 -5.03 -4.48
C MET A 45 -5.61 -3.79 -3.79
N VAL A 46 -4.64 -3.99 -2.89
CA VAL A 46 -3.96 -2.91 -2.20
C VAL A 46 -2.45 -2.97 -2.43
N LEU A 47 -1.88 -1.84 -2.84
CA LEU A 47 -0.44 -1.65 -2.91
C LEU A 47 -0.03 -0.55 -1.92
N ARG A 48 0.78 -0.90 -0.93
CA ARG A 48 1.41 0.06 -0.01
C ARG A 48 2.86 0.22 -0.39
N VAL A 49 3.30 1.45 -0.65
CA VAL A 49 4.67 1.77 -1.04
C VAL A 49 5.31 2.65 0.02
N PHE A 50 6.26 2.10 0.77
CA PHE A 50 7.03 2.84 1.77
C PHE A 50 8.32 3.35 1.12
N MET A 51 8.44 4.67 1.01
CA MET A 51 9.52 5.31 0.25
C MET A 51 10.86 5.34 1.00
N ASP A 52 10.82 5.29 2.33
CA ASP A 52 11.98 5.39 3.19
C ASP A 52 11.75 4.64 4.52
N ASP A 53 12.82 4.46 5.29
CA ASP A 53 12.76 3.73 6.55
C ASP A 53 11.93 4.45 7.61
N ALA A 54 11.86 5.79 7.55
CA ALA A 54 11.06 6.58 8.49
C ALA A 54 9.55 6.42 8.24
N ALA A 55 9.14 6.13 7.01
CA ALA A 55 7.76 5.78 6.66
C ALA A 55 7.29 4.45 7.29
N LEU A 56 8.22 3.61 7.77
CA LEU A 56 7.92 2.37 8.48
C LEU A 56 7.81 2.57 9.99
N GLU A 57 8.20 3.73 10.51
CA GLU A 57 8.09 4.05 11.93
C GLU A 57 6.62 4.25 12.30
N GLN A 58 6.20 3.62 13.41
CA GLN A 58 4.84 3.79 13.93
C GLN A 58 4.86 4.80 15.06
N ALA A 59 4.11 5.88 14.90
CA ALA A 59 3.82 6.80 15.99
C ALA A 59 3.05 6.09 17.12
N ASP A 60 3.19 6.61 18.34
CA ASP A 60 2.47 6.12 19.49
C ASP A 60 0.95 6.10 19.24
N GLY A 61 0.31 4.99 19.60
CA GLY A 61 -1.14 4.81 19.43
C GLY A 61 -1.57 4.24 18.08
N VAL A 62 -0.72 4.21 17.04
CA VAL A 62 -1.05 3.65 15.72
C VAL A 62 -1.51 2.19 15.83
N ALA A 63 -0.75 1.34 16.55
CA ALA A 63 -1.11 -0.06 16.74
C ALA A 63 -2.49 -0.23 17.44
N ARG A 64 -2.77 0.61 18.46
CA ARG A 64 -4.05 0.61 19.17
C ARG A 64 -5.20 1.04 18.26
N ALA A 65 -5.02 2.13 17.50
CA ALA A 65 -5.99 2.62 16.54
C ALA A 65 -6.30 1.59 15.45
N THR A 66 -5.27 0.95 14.89
CA THR A 66 -5.41 -0.12 13.88
C THR A 66 -6.25 -1.27 14.42
N LYS A 67 -5.92 -1.74 15.63
CA LYS A 67 -6.63 -2.84 16.28
C LYS A 67 -8.10 -2.48 16.51
N GLN A 68 -8.38 -1.27 17.02
CA GLN A 68 -9.74 -0.82 17.26
C GLN A 68 -10.54 -0.75 15.95
N TRP A 69 -9.98 -0.13 14.91
CA TRP A 69 -10.60 -0.03 13.59
C TRP A 69 -10.94 -1.41 12.99
N LEU A 70 -10.03 -2.40 13.13
CA LEU A 70 -10.29 -3.76 12.69
C LEU A 70 -11.43 -4.43 13.47
N VAL A 71 -11.51 -4.21 14.79
CA VAL A 71 -12.58 -4.73 15.66
C VAL A 71 -13.93 -4.08 15.36
N ASP A 72 -13.94 -2.78 15.01
CA ASP A 72 -15.15 -2.00 14.72
C ASP A 72 -15.80 -2.32 13.36
N GLY A 73 -15.31 -3.37 12.67
CA GLY A 73 -15.93 -3.92 11.46
C GLY A 73 -15.02 -3.92 10.23
N ALA A 74 -13.95 -3.12 10.24
CA ALA A 74 -13.02 -3.09 9.12
C ALA A 74 -12.37 -4.45 8.88
N GLY A 75 -12.09 -5.24 9.93
CA GLY A 75 -11.46 -6.56 9.77
C GLY A 75 -12.33 -7.54 8.97
N GLY A 76 -13.65 -7.50 9.15
CA GLY A 76 -14.58 -8.30 8.33
C GLY A 76 -14.60 -7.83 6.89
N THR A 77 -14.60 -6.51 6.69
CA THR A 77 -14.63 -5.87 5.36
C THR A 77 -13.33 -6.10 4.59
N VAL A 78 -12.17 -6.04 5.25
CA VAL A 78 -10.87 -6.39 4.66
C VAL A 78 -10.92 -7.78 4.06
N ARG A 79 -11.37 -8.78 4.84
CA ARG A 79 -11.42 -10.17 4.36
C ARG A 79 -12.44 -10.42 3.26
N SER A 80 -13.51 -9.63 3.18
CA SER A 80 -14.55 -9.80 2.17
C SER A 80 -14.31 -9.00 0.89
N GLN A 81 -13.57 -7.89 0.96
CA GLN A 81 -13.37 -6.98 -0.17
C GLN A 81 -11.91 -6.85 -0.64
N VAL A 82 -10.91 -7.16 0.17
CA VAL A 82 -9.51 -7.07 -0.28
C VAL A 82 -9.06 -8.42 -0.83
N ASP A 83 -8.80 -8.48 -2.13
CA ASP A 83 -8.33 -9.69 -2.82
C ASP A 83 -6.87 -10.01 -2.49
N ALA A 84 -6.03 -8.99 -2.40
CA ALA A 84 -4.63 -9.11 -2.05
C ALA A 84 -4.03 -7.79 -1.57
N MET A 85 -2.94 -7.87 -0.79
CA MET A 85 -2.18 -6.70 -0.35
C MET A 85 -0.68 -6.91 -0.50
N VAL A 86 -0.02 -5.96 -1.17
CA VAL A 86 1.44 -5.91 -1.29
C VAL A 86 2.01 -4.71 -0.56
N ASN A 87 3.07 -4.93 0.20
CA ASN A 87 3.88 -3.88 0.81
C ASN A 87 5.24 -3.82 0.14
N ILE A 88 5.52 -2.71 -0.55
CA ILE A 88 6.86 -2.39 -1.05
C ILE A 88 7.59 -1.65 0.05
N VAL A 89 8.73 -2.16 0.48
CA VAL A 89 9.56 -1.56 1.51
C VAL A 89 10.94 -1.20 0.95
N PRO A 90 11.64 -0.22 1.55
CA PRO A 90 13.03 0.06 1.18
C PRO A 90 13.90 -1.19 1.33
N PRO A 91 14.90 -1.40 0.45
CA PRO A 91 15.81 -2.55 0.55
C PRO A 91 16.49 -2.68 1.92
N SER A 92 16.83 -1.55 2.56
CA SER A 92 17.42 -1.48 3.90
C SER A 92 16.54 -2.11 4.98
N ALA A 93 15.21 -1.99 4.84
CA ALA A 93 14.25 -2.52 5.79
C ALA A 93 13.76 -3.93 5.46
N TYR A 94 14.02 -4.45 4.25
CA TYR A 94 13.42 -5.69 3.77
C TYR A 94 13.69 -6.88 4.70
N ALA A 95 14.94 -7.09 5.13
CA ALA A 95 15.29 -8.22 6.00
C ALA A 95 14.50 -8.22 7.32
N ARG A 96 14.27 -7.04 7.90
CA ARG A 96 13.45 -6.85 9.11
C ARG A 96 11.96 -7.10 8.81
N MET A 97 11.47 -6.55 7.70
CA MET A 97 10.06 -6.55 7.37
C MET A 97 9.57 -7.89 6.82
N ALA A 98 10.41 -8.65 6.10
CA ALA A 98 10.06 -9.93 5.47
C ALA A 98 9.63 -11.01 6.47
N ALA A 99 10.01 -10.87 7.76
CA ALA A 99 9.51 -11.74 8.83
C ALA A 99 8.03 -11.50 9.17
N LEU A 100 7.48 -10.34 8.79
CA LEU A 100 6.07 -10.01 8.99
C LEU A 100 5.22 -10.68 7.90
N SER A 101 4.01 -11.08 8.26
CA SER A 101 3.07 -11.71 7.34
C SER A 101 1.80 -10.87 7.26
N VAL A 102 1.55 -10.31 6.08
CA VAL A 102 0.30 -9.61 5.75
C VAL A 102 -0.89 -10.54 6.00
N GLU A 103 -0.78 -11.79 5.59
CA GLU A 103 -1.83 -12.80 5.75
C GLU A 103 -2.15 -13.09 7.22
N LYS A 104 -1.14 -13.23 8.09
CA LYS A 104 -1.40 -13.43 9.53
C LYS A 104 -2.08 -12.22 10.18
N VAL A 105 -1.78 -11.01 9.71
CA VAL A 105 -2.34 -9.77 10.28
C VAL A 105 -3.76 -9.51 9.79
N PHE A 106 -4.02 -9.71 8.49
CA PHE A 106 -5.25 -9.26 7.84
C PHE A 106 -6.16 -10.40 7.37
N GLY A 107 -5.67 -11.64 7.29
CA GLY A 107 -6.41 -12.80 6.81
C GLY A 107 -6.66 -12.78 5.29
N ILE A 108 -5.80 -12.12 4.53
CA ILE A 108 -5.85 -12.00 3.06
C ILE A 108 -4.50 -12.37 2.46
N PRO A 109 -4.45 -12.82 1.19
CA PRO A 109 -3.18 -13.01 0.49
C PRO A 109 -2.32 -11.74 0.52
N GLY A 110 -1.03 -11.86 0.80
CA GLY A 110 -0.16 -10.70 0.72
C GLY A 110 1.33 -10.98 0.66
N LEU A 111 2.07 -9.96 0.25
CA LEU A 111 3.50 -9.99 0.01
C LEU A 111 4.17 -8.76 0.65
N ILE A 112 5.38 -8.95 1.16
CA ILE A 112 6.34 -7.87 1.41
C ILE A 112 7.44 -8.02 0.36
N ALA A 113 7.76 -6.94 -0.35
CA ALA A 113 8.75 -6.93 -1.42
C ALA A 113 9.76 -5.80 -1.22
N ALA A 114 11.02 -6.04 -1.63
CA ALA A 114 12.13 -5.08 -1.50
C ALA A 114 12.16 -4.02 -2.62
N GLY A 115 11.17 -4.02 -3.51
CA GLY A 115 11.09 -3.13 -4.65
C GLY A 115 9.76 -3.28 -5.39
N LEU A 116 9.37 -2.22 -6.10
CA LEU A 116 8.11 -2.17 -6.84
C LEU A 116 7.99 -3.30 -7.90
N PRO A 117 9.04 -3.62 -8.70
CA PRO A 117 8.93 -4.65 -9.74
C PRO A 117 8.47 -6.01 -9.20
N ASP A 118 9.12 -6.52 -8.15
CA ASP A 118 8.79 -7.83 -7.55
C ASP A 118 7.34 -7.88 -7.02
N GLY A 119 6.89 -6.77 -6.43
CA GLY A 119 5.52 -6.66 -5.93
C GLY A 119 4.48 -6.61 -7.04
N LEU A 120 4.78 -5.92 -8.14
CA LEU A 120 3.90 -5.86 -9.31
C LEU A 120 3.87 -7.20 -10.05
N ASP A 121 5.00 -7.89 -10.18
CA ASP A 121 5.05 -9.22 -10.79
C ASP A 121 4.19 -10.23 -10.01
N TRP A 122 4.23 -10.18 -8.67
CA TRP A 122 3.38 -11.01 -7.84
C TRP A 122 1.89 -10.72 -8.03
N LEU A 123 1.49 -9.44 -8.08
CA LEU A 123 0.11 -9.05 -8.36
C LEU A 123 -0.32 -9.47 -9.77
N ARG A 124 0.51 -9.21 -10.79
CA ARG A 124 0.23 -9.58 -12.18
C ARG A 124 0.05 -11.09 -12.36
N SER A 125 0.82 -11.89 -11.64
CA SER A 125 0.67 -13.36 -11.68
C SER A 125 -0.69 -13.85 -11.16
N ARG A 126 -1.38 -13.04 -10.35
CA ARG A 126 -2.64 -13.38 -9.67
C ARG A 126 -3.86 -12.76 -10.32
N PHE A 127 -3.67 -11.58 -10.89
CA PHE A 127 -4.71 -10.79 -11.54
C PHE A 127 -4.27 -10.45 -12.98
N PRO A 128 -3.98 -11.46 -13.82
CA PRO A 128 -3.52 -11.23 -15.20
C PRO A 128 -4.53 -10.44 -16.05
N GLU A 129 -5.80 -10.44 -15.66
CA GLU A 129 -6.90 -9.70 -16.28
C GLU A 129 -6.89 -8.19 -15.99
N PHE A 130 -6.07 -7.71 -15.05
CA PHE A 130 -5.96 -6.27 -14.80
C PHE A 130 -5.15 -5.59 -15.90
N GLU A 131 -5.79 -4.78 -16.74
CA GLU A 131 -5.19 -4.28 -17.99
C GLU A 131 -4.23 -3.09 -17.80
N ILE A 132 -4.20 -2.48 -16.61
CA ILE A 132 -3.59 -1.16 -16.39
C ILE A 132 -2.21 -1.26 -15.68
N TRP A 133 -1.55 -2.42 -15.73
CA TRP A 133 -0.25 -2.64 -15.06
C TRP A 133 0.83 -1.63 -15.46
N GLU A 134 0.90 -1.26 -16.74
CA GLU A 134 1.93 -0.34 -17.27
C GLU A 134 1.82 1.08 -16.70
N HIS A 135 0.64 1.46 -16.20
CA HIS A 135 0.43 2.79 -15.62
C HIS A 135 0.75 2.83 -14.13
N VAL A 136 0.87 1.67 -13.46
CA VAL A 136 1.08 1.61 -12.01
C VAL A 136 2.40 2.28 -11.62
N GLU A 137 3.47 2.01 -12.36
CA GLU A 137 4.78 2.60 -12.10
C GLU A 137 4.75 4.12 -12.28
N THR A 138 4.13 4.60 -13.36
CA THR A 138 3.98 6.05 -13.63
C THR A 138 3.19 6.72 -12.50
N VAL A 139 2.08 6.11 -12.08
CA VAL A 139 1.24 6.62 -11.00
C VAL A 139 2.00 6.69 -9.67
N VAL A 140 2.81 5.67 -9.35
CA VAL A 140 3.66 5.70 -8.15
C VAL A 140 4.75 6.77 -8.29
N GLN A 141 5.40 6.88 -9.44
CA GLN A 141 6.45 7.87 -9.71
C GLN A 141 5.94 9.31 -9.57
N ASP A 142 4.77 9.62 -10.13
CA ASP A 142 4.08 10.91 -10.00
C ASP A 142 3.78 11.27 -8.53
N CYS A 143 3.65 10.27 -7.67
CA CYS A 143 3.51 10.48 -6.22
C CYS A 143 4.82 10.77 -5.50
N THR A 144 5.95 10.35 -6.06
CA THR A 144 7.28 10.56 -5.48
C THR A 144 7.94 11.86 -5.94
N GLY A 145 7.38 12.54 -6.95
CA GLY A 145 8.02 13.71 -7.57
C GLY A 145 9.28 13.37 -8.38
N THR A 146 9.54 12.08 -8.61
CA THR A 146 10.69 11.61 -9.39
C THR A 146 10.29 11.51 -10.86
N THR A 147 10.39 12.60 -11.61
CA THR A 147 10.40 12.51 -13.06
C THR A 147 11.72 11.85 -13.47
N LEU A 148 11.67 10.62 -13.98
CA LEU A 148 12.79 10.09 -14.76
C LEU A 148 13.00 11.04 -15.92
N SER A 149 14.06 11.84 -15.84
CA SER A 149 14.64 12.46 -17.02
C SER A 149 14.94 11.29 -17.95
N LYS A 150 14.13 11.14 -19.01
CA LYS A 150 14.45 10.21 -20.10
C LYS A 150 15.87 10.55 -20.52
N GLY A 151 16.81 9.67 -20.17
CA GLY A 151 18.18 9.76 -20.64
C GLY A 151 18.11 9.73 -22.15
N THR A 152 18.32 10.90 -22.76
CA THR A 152 18.56 11.05 -24.19
C THR A 152 19.65 10.06 -24.58
N ILE A 153 19.29 9.04 -25.36
CA ILE A 153 20.26 8.24 -26.09
C ILE A 153 20.83 9.18 -27.16
N MET A 154 22.07 9.62 -26.96
CA MET A 154 22.94 10.10 -28.03
C MET A 154 23.69 8.92 -28.63
#